data_AF-A0A6G9FR80-F1
#
_entry.id   AF-A0A6G9FR80-F1
#
_cell.length_a   1.000
_cell.length_b   1.000
_cell.length_c   1.000
_cell.angle_alpha   90.00
_cell.angle_beta   90.00
_cell.angle_gamma   90.00
#
_symmetry.space_group_name_H-M   'P 1'
#
loop_
_entity.id
_entity.type
_entity.pdbx_description
1 polymer ?
#
loop_
_entity_poly.entity_id
_entity_poly.type
_entity_poly.pdbx_seq_one_letter_code
_entity_poly.pdbx_strand_id
1 'polypeptide(L)'
;MGFAPQFDESVEGGRWFCDLDLDTKDACLPFVRLALVRYQPDAVPGAEISPVVLADLVRTLPDRELLVRTGESLDVSVTGPSWDPTGSLPPRITATLQRRNGAIADEDLGWIDLEDTVTELTSIDAESADRPFYTGQVPVPSARGGPLRLLVVETEGIRADGPVPPTSPGPVVYCDTVDIPSGQRTREGHHGHEGHGDHHERHSHRDRFPHR
;
A
#
# COMPACT_ATOMS: atom_id res chain seq x y z
N MET A 1 -24.24 -16.55 -10.85
CA MET A 1 -22.77 -16.69 -10.73
C MET A 1 -22.50 -18.06 -10.12
N GLY A 2 -21.64 -18.87 -10.72
CA GLY A 2 -21.18 -20.14 -10.15
C GLY A 2 -19.66 -20.15 -10.15
N PHE A 3 -19.05 -20.63 -9.07
CA PHE A 3 -17.60 -20.69 -8.91
C PHE A 3 -17.18 -22.15 -9.06
N ALA A 4 -16.27 -22.43 -9.98
CA ALA A 4 -15.74 -23.78 -10.19
C ALA A 4 -14.71 -24.09 -9.09
N PRO A 5 -14.97 -25.05 -8.19
CA PRO A 5 -14.01 -25.39 -7.15
C PRO A 5 -12.79 -26.10 -7.74
N GLN A 6 -11.62 -25.81 -7.17
CA GLN A 6 -10.35 -26.40 -7.53
C GLN A 6 -9.86 -27.28 -6.37
N PHE A 7 -9.11 -28.34 -6.70
CA PHE A 7 -8.50 -29.21 -5.70
C PHE A 7 -7.01 -28.85 -5.54
N ASP A 8 -6.61 -28.57 -4.31
CA ASP A 8 -5.25 -28.26 -3.92
C ASP A 8 -4.61 -29.52 -3.30
N GLU A 9 -3.82 -30.24 -4.10
CA GLU A 9 -3.08 -31.44 -3.70
C GLU A 9 -1.81 -31.13 -2.89
N SER A 10 -1.37 -29.86 -2.85
CA SER A 10 -0.13 -29.47 -2.19
C SER A 10 -0.23 -29.47 -0.66
N VAL A 11 -1.46 -29.45 -0.14
CA VAL A 11 -1.75 -29.48 1.30
C VAL A 11 -1.96 -30.93 1.74
N GLU A 12 -1.38 -31.30 2.89
CA GLU A 12 -1.56 -32.63 3.46
C GLU A 12 -3.05 -32.95 3.63
N GLY A 13 -3.50 -34.06 3.01
CA GLY A 13 -4.90 -34.48 2.99
C GLY A 13 -5.75 -33.90 1.83
N GLY A 14 -5.24 -32.90 1.12
CA GLY A 14 -5.90 -32.24 -0.02
C GLY A 14 -7.15 -31.44 0.36
N ARG A 15 -7.39 -30.30 -0.30
CA ARG A 15 -8.57 -29.45 -0.03
C ARG A 15 -9.22 -28.93 -1.30
N TRP A 16 -10.55 -28.80 -1.26
CA TRP A 16 -11.30 -28.07 -2.28
C TRP A 16 -11.39 -26.59 -1.90
N PHE A 17 -11.17 -25.69 -2.85
CA PHE A 17 -11.27 -24.24 -2.65
C PHE A 17 -11.90 -23.55 -3.86
N CYS A 18 -12.39 -22.34 -3.65
CA CYS A 18 -12.77 -21.43 -4.72
C CYS A 18 -12.40 -20.00 -4.29
N ASP A 19 -11.80 -19.24 -5.21
CA ASP A 19 -11.53 -17.83 -4.96
C ASP A 19 -12.81 -17.01 -5.18
N LEU A 20 -13.04 -16.08 -4.25
CA LEU A 20 -14.18 -15.17 -4.26
C LEU A 20 -13.65 -13.75 -4.24
N ASP A 21 -13.99 -12.98 -5.26
CA ASP A 21 -13.80 -11.53 -5.25
C ASP A 21 -15.09 -10.89 -4.70
N LEU A 22 -14.94 -10.15 -3.60
CA LEU A 22 -16.05 -9.54 -2.86
C LEU A 22 -15.84 -8.03 -2.84
N ASP A 23 -16.66 -7.30 -3.60
CA ASP A 23 -16.71 -5.84 -3.51
C ASP A 23 -17.42 -5.42 -2.20
N THR A 24 -16.64 -5.08 -1.19
CA THR A 24 -17.13 -4.55 0.09
C THR A 24 -17.35 -3.04 0.09
N LYS A 25 -17.08 -2.36 -1.03
CA LYS A 25 -17.13 -0.89 -1.16
C LYS A 25 -16.38 -0.21 0.00
N ASP A 26 -16.92 0.89 0.51
CA ASP A 26 -16.33 1.65 1.62
C ASP A 26 -16.67 1.08 3.02
N ALA A 27 -16.99 -0.21 3.13
CA ALA A 27 -17.18 -0.84 4.43
C ALA A 27 -15.83 -1.07 5.13
N CYS A 28 -15.64 -0.49 6.32
CA CYS A 28 -14.50 -0.77 7.17
C CYS A 28 -14.73 -2.03 8.02
N LEU A 29 -13.92 -3.07 7.80
CA LEU A 29 -13.95 -4.36 8.53
C LEU A 29 -15.34 -5.04 8.55
N PRO A 30 -16.03 -5.22 7.41
CA PRO A 30 -17.34 -5.83 7.41
C PRO A 30 -17.26 -7.32 7.78
N PHE A 31 -18.35 -7.83 8.35
CA PHE A 31 -18.56 -9.26 8.52
C PHE A 31 -19.26 -9.85 7.31
N VAL A 32 -18.71 -10.93 6.77
CA VAL A 32 -19.28 -11.70 5.68
C VAL A 32 -19.65 -13.09 6.20
N ARG A 33 -20.84 -13.57 5.83
CA ARG A 33 -21.26 -14.95 6.06
C ARG A 33 -21.76 -15.55 4.75
N LEU A 34 -21.06 -16.56 4.26
CA LEU A 34 -21.40 -17.19 2.98
C LEU A 34 -22.46 -18.28 3.17
N ALA A 35 -23.42 -18.33 2.25
CA ALA A 35 -24.38 -19.41 2.11
C ALA A 35 -24.00 -20.23 0.86
N LEU A 36 -23.59 -21.47 1.07
CA LEU A 36 -23.06 -22.34 0.03
C LEU A 36 -24.10 -23.38 -0.37
N VAL A 37 -24.17 -23.63 -1.68
CA VAL A 37 -24.97 -24.71 -2.27
C VAL A 37 -24.16 -25.40 -3.36
N ARG A 38 -24.44 -26.69 -3.59
CA ARG A 38 -23.94 -27.41 -4.75
C ARG A 38 -25.00 -27.43 -5.83
N TYR A 39 -24.62 -27.07 -7.05
CA TYR A 39 -25.44 -27.25 -8.23
C TYR A 39 -25.25 -28.66 -8.80
N GLN A 40 -26.35 -29.35 -9.09
CA GLN A 40 -26.40 -30.75 -9.51
C GLN A 40 -27.18 -30.85 -10.83
N PRO A 41 -26.51 -30.78 -12.00
CA PRO A 41 -27.18 -30.72 -13.30
C PRO A 41 -27.98 -31.99 -13.63
N ASP A 42 -27.61 -33.13 -13.07
CA ASP A 42 -28.28 -34.43 -13.27
C ASP A 42 -29.36 -34.73 -12.20
N ALA A 43 -29.75 -33.73 -11.40
CA ALA A 43 -30.80 -33.90 -10.40
C ALA A 43 -32.19 -34.07 -11.01
N VAL A 44 -33.13 -34.57 -10.22
CA VAL A 44 -34.55 -34.58 -10.62
C VAL A 44 -35.05 -33.13 -10.77
N PRO A 45 -36.01 -32.87 -11.69
CA PRO A 45 -36.49 -31.52 -11.94
C PRO A 45 -36.98 -30.83 -10.65
N GLY A 46 -36.45 -29.63 -10.37
CA GLY A 46 -36.76 -28.84 -9.18
C GLY A 46 -35.92 -29.15 -7.94
N ALA A 47 -34.91 -30.01 -8.05
CA ALA A 47 -33.98 -30.37 -6.96
C ALA A 47 -32.50 -30.18 -7.34
N GLU A 48 -32.20 -29.29 -8.28
CA GLU A 48 -30.84 -29.04 -8.82
C GLU A 48 -29.90 -28.35 -7.82
N ILE A 49 -30.41 -27.92 -6.66
CA ILE A 49 -29.66 -27.21 -5.62
C ILE A 49 -29.72 -28.03 -4.33
N SER A 50 -28.55 -28.29 -3.73
CA SER A 50 -28.49 -28.93 -2.42
C SER A 50 -29.09 -28.08 -1.31
N PRO A 51 -29.34 -28.63 -0.10
CA PRO A 51 -29.56 -27.82 1.08
C PRO A 51 -28.44 -26.78 1.27
N VAL A 52 -28.80 -25.63 1.83
CA VAL A 52 -27.87 -24.52 2.12
C VAL A 52 -26.98 -24.89 3.29
N VAL A 53 -25.68 -24.70 3.13
CA VAL A 53 -24.69 -24.76 4.21
C VAL A 53 -24.20 -23.35 4.48
N LEU A 54 -24.31 -22.91 5.74
CA LEU A 54 -23.76 -21.62 6.15
C LEU A 54 -22.31 -21.80 6.58
N ALA A 55 -21.42 -20.98 6.01
CA ALA A 55 -20.07 -20.84 6.51
C ALA A 55 -20.04 -20.03 7.82
N ASP A 56 -18.88 -20.04 8.46
CA ASP A 56 -18.59 -19.17 9.59
C ASP A 56 -18.53 -17.69 9.14
N LEU A 57 -18.77 -16.80 10.12
CA LEU A 57 -18.59 -15.36 9.93
C LEU A 57 -17.10 -15.05 9.85
N VAL A 58 -16.70 -14.38 8.78
CA VAL A 58 -15.33 -13.88 8.58
C VAL A 58 -15.35 -12.36 8.48
N ARG A 59 -14.31 -11.70 8.99
CA ARG A 59 -14.08 -10.27 8.74
C ARG A 59 -13.12 -10.12 7.57
N THR A 60 -13.49 -9.32 6.58
CA THR A 60 -12.53 -8.89 5.56
C THR A 60 -11.75 -7.70 6.10
N LEU A 61 -10.47 -7.62 5.76
CA LEU A 61 -9.68 -6.42 6.05
C LEU A 61 -10.09 -5.31 5.08
N PRO A 62 -10.05 -4.04 5.51
CA PRO A 62 -10.40 -2.94 4.63
C PRO A 62 -9.26 -2.67 3.65
N ASP A 63 -9.60 -2.29 2.42
CA ASP A 63 -8.60 -1.93 1.42
C ASP A 63 -7.82 -0.69 1.84
N ARG A 64 -6.54 -0.64 1.47
CA ARG A 64 -5.66 0.49 1.70
C ARG A 64 -4.87 0.81 0.44
N GLU A 65 -4.81 2.09 0.10
CA GLU A 65 -3.84 2.63 -0.82
C GLU A 65 -2.71 3.26 -0.01
N LEU A 66 -1.55 2.61 -0.02
CA LEU A 66 -0.31 3.14 0.53
C LEU A 66 0.56 3.69 -0.61
N LEU A 67 0.91 4.97 -0.52
CA LEU A 67 1.82 5.63 -1.46
C LEU A 67 3.04 6.15 -0.70
N VAL A 68 4.23 5.79 -1.20
CA VAL A 68 5.51 6.24 -0.66
C VAL A 68 6.30 6.94 -1.77
N ARG A 69 6.63 8.21 -1.58
CA ARG A 69 7.52 8.95 -2.50
C ARG A 69 8.88 9.12 -1.84
N THR A 70 9.93 8.75 -2.56
CA THR A 70 11.31 8.85 -2.07
C THR A 70 11.91 10.21 -2.40
N GLY A 71 12.50 10.88 -1.41
CA GLY A 71 13.27 12.11 -1.55
C GLY A 71 14.41 12.17 -0.52
N GLU A 72 14.69 13.35 0.02
CA GLU A 72 15.55 13.50 1.21
C GLU A 72 14.92 12.87 2.46
N SER A 73 13.59 12.90 2.52
CA SER A 73 12.71 12.14 3.41
C SER A 73 11.78 11.24 2.57
N LEU A 74 10.97 10.41 3.21
CA LEU A 74 9.87 9.70 2.56
C LEU A 74 8.56 10.47 2.79
N ASP A 75 7.90 10.89 1.72
CA ASP A 75 6.51 11.35 1.81
C ASP A 75 5.59 10.12 1.77
N VAL A 76 4.89 9.87 2.86
CA VAL A 76 4.05 8.69 3.05
C VAL A 76 2.60 9.13 3.12
N SER A 77 1.72 8.47 2.38
CA SER A 77 0.28 8.64 2.53
C SER A 77 -0.49 7.32 2.51
N VAL A 78 -1.53 7.24 3.33
CA VAL A 78 -2.44 6.10 3.42
C VAL A 78 -3.87 6.59 3.31
N THR A 79 -4.68 5.93 2.49
CA THR A 79 -6.13 6.16 2.42
C THR A 79 -6.88 4.86 2.17
N GLY A 80 -8.15 4.82 2.52
CA GLY A 80 -9.00 3.64 2.39
C GLY A 80 -10.22 3.73 3.32
N PRO A 81 -11.14 2.75 3.25
CA PRO A 81 -12.34 2.72 4.08
C PRO A 81 -12.01 2.74 5.58
N SER A 82 -12.63 3.64 6.31
CA SER A 82 -12.45 3.87 7.75
C SER A 82 -13.77 3.73 8.50
N TRP A 83 -13.69 3.71 9.83
CA TRP A 83 -14.87 3.70 10.69
C TRP A 83 -15.72 4.95 10.47
N ASP A 84 -17.02 4.82 10.73
CA ASP A 84 -17.93 5.96 10.80
C ASP A 84 -17.43 6.95 11.87
N PRO A 85 -17.04 8.18 11.46
CA PRO A 85 -16.44 9.16 12.36
C PRO A 85 -17.43 9.70 13.40
N THR A 86 -18.75 9.48 13.21
CA THR A 86 -19.75 9.93 14.18
C THR A 86 -19.78 9.09 15.46
N GLY A 87 -19.30 7.85 15.40
CA GLY A 87 -19.36 6.88 16.50
C GLY A 87 -18.01 6.34 16.97
N SER A 88 -16.94 6.53 16.18
CA SER A 88 -15.62 5.94 16.43
C SER A 88 -14.52 6.99 16.42
N LEU A 89 -13.44 6.76 17.16
CA LEU A 89 -12.23 7.55 16.97
C LEU A 89 -11.52 7.12 15.69
N PRO A 90 -10.80 8.04 15.03
CA PRO A 90 -9.95 7.66 13.91
C PRO A 90 -8.86 6.67 14.35
N PRO A 91 -8.42 5.79 13.44
CA PRO A 91 -7.28 4.91 13.71
C PRO A 91 -6.00 5.71 13.91
N ARG A 92 -5.03 5.08 14.57
CA ARG A 92 -3.66 5.58 14.67
C ARG A 92 -2.82 4.87 13.61
N ILE A 93 -2.19 5.65 12.72
CA ILE A 93 -1.29 5.14 11.69
C ILE A 93 0.12 5.62 11.97
N THR A 94 1.07 4.69 12.00
CA THR A 94 2.49 4.97 12.21
C THR A 94 3.30 4.44 11.05
N ALA A 95 4.33 5.18 10.66
CA ALA A 95 5.28 4.82 9.63
C ALA A 95 6.69 4.87 10.24
N THR A 96 7.42 3.76 10.16
CA THR A 96 8.73 3.57 10.79
C THR A 96 9.70 2.98 9.78
N LEU A 97 10.90 3.55 9.66
CA LEU A 97 11.93 2.98 8.82
C LEU A 97 12.61 1.83 9.56
N GLN A 98 12.77 0.70 8.89
CA GLN A 98 13.49 -0.46 9.38
C GLN A 98 14.76 -0.68 8.58
N ARG A 99 15.82 -1.12 9.26
CA ARG A 99 17.08 -1.52 8.65
C ARG A 99 17.31 -3.01 8.79
N ARG A 100 17.81 -3.63 7.72
CA ARG A 100 18.19 -5.04 7.77
C ARG A 100 19.49 -5.24 8.57
N ASN A 101 19.44 -6.10 9.57
CA ASN A 101 20.59 -6.65 10.27
C ASN A 101 21.14 -7.87 9.52
N GLY A 102 22.29 -7.69 8.86
CA GLY A 102 22.94 -8.75 8.10
C GLY A 102 23.48 -9.93 8.93
N ALA A 103 23.51 -9.83 10.27
CA ALA A 103 23.89 -10.96 11.13
C ALA A 103 22.76 -11.99 11.28
N ILE A 104 21.53 -11.65 10.91
CA ILE A 104 20.37 -12.54 10.97
C ILE A 104 20.11 -13.08 9.56
N ALA A 105 20.37 -14.38 9.41
CA ALA A 105 20.24 -15.08 8.13
C ALA A 105 18.79 -15.14 7.62
N ASP A 106 17.83 -15.24 8.54
CA ASP A 106 16.41 -15.23 8.23
C ASP A 106 16.00 -13.90 7.60
N GLU A 107 15.26 -13.98 6.48
CA GLU A 107 14.92 -12.82 5.66
C GLU A 107 13.91 -11.86 6.31
N ASP A 108 13.07 -12.39 7.20
CA ASP A 108 11.95 -11.67 7.80
C ASP A 108 12.24 -11.24 9.24
N LEU A 109 13.04 -12.02 9.97
CA LEU A 109 13.37 -11.73 11.38
C LEU A 109 14.53 -10.74 11.54
N GLY A 110 15.22 -10.41 10.45
CA GLY A 110 16.42 -9.57 10.48
C GLY A 110 16.17 -8.06 10.53
N TRP A 111 14.93 -7.59 10.62
CA TRP A 111 14.61 -6.16 10.51
C TRP A 111 14.54 -5.48 11.87
N ILE A 112 15.18 -4.32 11.98
CA ILE A 112 15.26 -3.54 13.23
C ILE A 112 14.70 -2.15 12.98
N ASP A 113 13.80 -1.70 13.85
CA ASP A 113 13.24 -0.35 13.85
C ASP A 113 14.33 0.70 14.08
N LEU A 114 14.25 1.79 13.31
CA LEU A 114 15.00 3.01 13.53
C LEU A 114 14.08 3.96 14.31
N GLU A 115 14.19 3.90 15.64
CA GLU A 115 13.31 4.59 16.59
C GLU A 115 13.19 6.11 16.35
N ASP A 116 14.26 6.72 15.83
CA ASP A 116 14.33 8.13 15.46
C ASP A 116 13.55 8.49 14.18
N THR A 117 12.97 7.50 13.51
CA THR A 117 12.16 7.67 12.29
C THR A 117 10.67 7.42 12.49
N VAL A 118 10.25 7.00 13.69
CA VAL A 118 8.83 6.72 13.98
C VAL A 118 8.01 7.99 13.77
N THR A 119 7.09 7.95 12.81
CA THR A 119 6.27 9.09 12.42
C THR A 119 4.80 8.70 12.49
N GLU A 120 4.01 9.41 13.29
CA GLU A 120 2.55 9.29 13.26
C GLU A 120 2.02 10.05 12.03
N LEU A 121 1.29 9.35 11.15
CA LEU A 121 0.63 9.98 10.02
C LEU A 121 -0.61 10.71 10.49
N THR A 122 -0.84 11.90 9.96
CA THR A 122 -1.96 12.77 10.37
C THR A 122 -2.90 13.00 9.20
N SER A 123 -4.17 13.21 9.50
CA SER A 123 -5.20 13.51 8.53
C SER A 123 -6.06 14.66 9.07
N ILE A 124 -6.41 15.59 8.18
CA ILE A 124 -7.30 16.72 8.52
C ILE A 124 -8.78 16.32 8.45
N ASP A 125 -9.09 15.20 7.81
CA ASP A 125 -10.44 14.71 7.54
C ASP A 125 -10.79 13.43 8.32
N ALA A 126 -9.87 12.92 9.13
CA ALA A 126 -9.99 11.71 9.95
C ALA A 126 -11.27 11.64 10.81
N GLU A 127 -11.73 12.78 11.32
CA GLU A 127 -12.93 12.88 12.15
C GLU A 127 -14.20 13.26 11.37
N SER A 128 -14.16 13.29 10.03
CA SER A 128 -15.28 13.75 9.20
C SER A 128 -15.48 12.98 7.89
N ALA A 129 -14.53 12.15 7.48
CA ALA A 129 -14.59 11.32 6.29
C ALA A 129 -14.64 9.83 6.65
N ASP A 130 -15.40 9.07 5.87
CA ASP A 130 -15.39 7.60 5.84
C ASP A 130 -14.19 7.04 5.07
N ARG A 131 -13.49 7.90 4.31
CA ARG A 131 -12.28 7.57 3.55
C ARG A 131 -11.17 8.62 3.70
N PRO A 132 -10.66 8.82 4.93
CA PRO A 132 -9.69 9.87 5.23
C PRO A 132 -8.36 9.68 4.52
N PHE A 133 -7.63 10.78 4.35
CA PHE A 133 -6.30 10.79 3.75
C PHE A 133 -5.23 11.14 4.79
N TYR A 134 -4.48 10.13 5.23
CA TYR A 134 -3.37 10.29 6.18
C TYR A 134 -2.06 10.58 5.44
N THR A 135 -1.25 11.47 6.00
CA THR A 135 0.03 11.87 5.44
C THR A 135 1.07 12.16 6.52
N GLY A 136 2.34 11.97 6.18
CA GLY A 136 3.48 12.29 7.04
C GLY A 136 4.80 12.19 6.29
N GLN A 137 5.84 12.78 6.88
CA GLN A 137 7.20 12.74 6.34
C GLN A 137 8.11 11.94 7.27
N VAL A 138 8.62 10.81 6.78
CA VAL A 138 9.52 9.94 7.54
C VAL A 138 10.97 10.32 7.22
N PRO A 139 11.81 10.65 8.21
CA PRO A 139 13.21 10.99 7.95
C PRO A 139 13.99 9.76 7.46
N VAL A 140 14.90 9.96 6.50
CA VAL A 140 15.81 8.92 6.02
C VAL A 140 17.22 9.23 6.52
N PRO A 141 17.84 8.34 7.32
CA PRO A 141 19.21 8.55 7.77
C PRO A 141 20.19 8.65 6.59
N SER A 142 21.12 9.60 6.66
CA SER A 142 22.17 9.79 5.65
C SER A 142 23.06 8.57 5.51
N ALA A 143 23.38 7.89 6.63
CA ALA A 143 24.07 6.62 6.66
C ALA A 143 23.06 5.47 6.83
N ARG A 144 22.72 4.81 5.71
CA ARG A 144 21.73 3.71 5.72
C ARG A 144 22.20 2.47 6.49
N GLY A 145 23.48 2.12 6.39
CA GLY A 145 24.05 0.96 7.10
C GLY A 145 23.49 -0.41 6.68
N GLY A 146 22.70 -0.47 5.60
CA GLY A 146 22.07 -1.68 5.08
C GLY A 146 20.84 -1.36 4.21
N PRO A 147 20.18 -2.38 3.64
CA PRO A 147 18.85 -2.26 3.05
C PRO A 147 17.84 -1.66 4.04
N LEU A 148 16.92 -0.85 3.51
CA LEU A 148 15.88 -0.18 4.27
C LEU A 148 14.52 -0.61 3.74
N ARG A 149 13.56 -0.76 4.64
CA ARG A 149 12.13 -0.86 4.31
C ARG A 149 11.34 0.08 5.21
N LEU A 150 10.22 0.60 4.73
CA LEU A 150 9.26 1.32 5.53
C LEU A 150 8.22 0.33 6.06
N LEU A 151 8.01 0.29 7.36
CA LEU A 151 6.89 -0.39 8.01
C LEU A 151 5.78 0.63 8.26
N VAL A 152 4.57 0.33 7.80
CA VAL A 152 3.36 1.13 8.08
C VAL A 152 2.38 0.27 8.86
N VAL A 153 1.97 0.74 10.04
CA VAL A 153 1.03 0.04 10.93
C VAL A 153 -0.14 0.94 11.28
N GLU A 154 -1.35 0.45 11.04
CA GLU A 154 -2.61 1.02 11.49
C GLU A 154 -3.15 0.22 12.67
N THR A 155 -3.54 0.93 13.73
CA THR A 155 -4.21 0.35 14.90
C THR A 155 -5.54 1.02 15.16
N GLU A 156 -6.50 0.26 15.69
CA GLU A 156 -7.82 0.79 16.05
C GLU A 156 -7.71 1.99 17.02
N GLY A 157 -8.54 3.01 16.79
CA GLY A 157 -8.70 4.16 17.68
C GLY A 157 -9.49 3.78 18.94
N ILE A 158 -8.90 2.97 19.83
CA ILE A 158 -9.56 2.59 21.08
C ILE A 158 -9.36 3.70 22.11
N ARG A 159 -10.46 4.24 22.65
CA ARG A 159 -10.42 5.08 23.85
C ARG A 159 -9.98 4.20 25.03
N ALA A 160 -8.94 4.61 25.73
CA ALA A 160 -8.74 4.07 27.07
C ALA A 160 -9.82 4.60 28.00
N ASP A 161 -10.54 3.69 28.66
CA ASP A 161 -11.48 4.02 29.73
C ASP A 161 -10.77 4.48 31.02
N GLY A 162 -9.44 4.29 31.09
CA GLY A 162 -8.60 4.69 32.22
C GLY A 162 -7.99 6.09 32.08
N PRO A 163 -7.59 6.72 33.20
CA PRO A 163 -6.91 8.01 33.18
C PRO A 163 -5.49 7.95 32.60
N VAL A 164 -4.96 6.74 32.41
CA VAL A 164 -3.64 6.48 31.83
C VAL A 164 -3.87 5.90 30.42
N PRO A 165 -3.38 6.58 29.37
CA PRO A 165 -3.39 6.03 28.02
C PRO A 165 -2.67 4.67 27.98
N PRO A 166 -3.13 3.71 27.15
CA PRO A 166 -2.50 2.41 27.08
C PRO A 166 -1.11 2.58 26.46
N THR A 167 -0.11 1.91 27.02
CA THR A 167 1.26 1.90 26.47
C THR A 167 1.42 0.93 25.30
N SER A 168 0.43 0.05 25.10
CA SER A 168 0.40 -0.91 24.00
C SER A 168 -0.48 -0.39 22.87
N PRO A 169 -0.05 -0.51 21.61
CA PRO A 169 -0.91 -0.24 20.46
C PRO A 169 -2.17 -1.09 20.53
N GLY A 170 -3.30 -0.56 20.07
CA GLY A 170 -4.54 -1.32 19.91
C GLY A 170 -4.40 -2.46 18.89
N PRO A 171 -5.49 -3.20 18.62
CA PRO A 171 -5.51 -4.21 17.56
C PRO A 171 -5.02 -3.64 16.24
N VAL A 172 -4.13 -4.38 15.57
CA VAL A 172 -3.62 -4.02 14.24
C VAL A 172 -4.71 -4.30 13.20
N VAL A 173 -5.00 -3.29 12.38
CA VAL A 173 -6.02 -3.34 11.33
C VAL A 173 -5.37 -3.50 9.96
N TYR A 174 -4.26 -2.80 9.76
CA TYR A 174 -3.46 -2.86 8.55
C TYR A 174 -1.98 -2.81 8.91
N CYS A 175 -1.18 -3.60 8.20
CA CYS A 175 0.26 -3.62 8.32
C CYS A 175 0.84 -3.93 6.95
N ASP A 176 1.76 -3.10 6.49
CA ASP A 176 2.44 -3.31 5.21
C ASP A 176 3.88 -2.83 5.28
N THR A 177 4.72 -3.37 4.39
CA THR A 177 6.13 -3.00 4.28
C THR A 177 6.49 -2.65 2.85
N VAL A 178 7.20 -1.53 2.67
CA VAL A 178 7.66 -1.06 1.37
C VAL A 178 9.18 -0.99 1.35
N ASP A 179 9.82 -1.76 0.47
CA ASP A 179 11.28 -1.68 0.29
C ASP A 179 11.70 -0.31 -0.24
N ILE A 180 12.72 0.29 0.39
CA ILE A 180 13.20 1.62 0.03
C ILE A 180 14.45 1.50 -0.85
N PRO A 181 14.38 1.87 -2.13
CA PRO A 181 15.50 1.71 -3.04
C PRO A 181 16.72 2.51 -2.57
N SER A 182 17.89 1.89 -2.64
CA SER A 182 19.18 2.57 -2.54
C SER A 182 19.41 3.31 -3.85
N GLY A 183 19.09 4.60 -3.90
CA GLY A 183 19.09 5.37 -5.14
C GLY A 183 20.37 5.22 -5.95
N GLN A 184 20.26 4.68 -7.17
CA GLN A 184 21.19 4.93 -8.26
C GLN A 184 20.39 5.64 -9.36
N ARG A 185 20.15 6.94 -9.18
CA ARG A 185 19.84 7.78 -10.34
C ARG A 185 21.17 8.13 -11.01
N THR A 186 21.65 7.25 -11.89
CA THR A 186 22.60 7.67 -12.92
C THR A 186 21.89 8.72 -13.77
N ARG A 187 22.17 9.99 -13.51
CA ARG A 187 22.00 11.03 -14.52
C ARG A 187 22.97 10.66 -15.65
N GLU A 188 22.46 10.05 -16.71
CA GLU A 188 23.18 10.06 -17.98
C GLU A 188 23.39 11.54 -18.33
N GLY A 189 24.64 11.99 -18.17
CA GLY A 189 25.06 13.32 -18.56
C GLY A 189 24.90 13.44 -20.06
N HIS A 190 23.88 14.17 -20.49
CA HIS A 190 23.79 14.63 -21.87
C HIS A 190 24.88 15.68 -22.07
N HIS A 191 26.09 15.21 -22.41
CA HIS A 191 27.16 16.04 -22.92
C HIS A 191 26.78 16.51 -24.33
N GLY A 192 25.98 17.58 -24.39
CA GLY A 192 25.80 18.38 -25.60
C GLY A 192 26.90 19.44 -25.68
N HIS A 193 27.88 19.15 -26.51
CA HIS A 193 29.06 19.94 -26.85
C HIS A 193 28.76 21.44 -27.10
N GLU A 194 29.42 22.32 -26.34
CA GLU A 194 29.52 23.75 -26.64
C GLU A 194 30.36 23.95 -27.90
N GLY A 195 29.80 24.63 -28.91
CA GLY A 195 30.53 25.16 -30.06
C GLY A 195 30.38 26.67 -30.10
N HIS A 196 31.28 27.38 -29.42
CA HIS A 196 31.48 28.81 -29.56
C HIS A 196 32.24 29.12 -30.88
N GLY A 197 31.77 30.14 -31.60
CA GLY A 197 32.43 30.68 -32.78
C GLY A 197 31.77 31.98 -33.23
N ASP A 198 32.06 33.07 -32.51
CA ASP A 198 31.77 34.45 -32.90
C ASP A 198 32.59 34.85 -34.16
N HIS A 199 32.01 35.69 -35.03
CA HIS A 199 32.53 37.04 -35.40
C HIS A 199 32.00 37.57 -36.76
N HIS A 200 31.30 38.71 -36.67
CA HIS A 200 31.43 39.97 -37.45
C HIS A 200 31.01 40.15 -38.94
N GLU A 201 30.09 41.11 -39.08
CA GLU A 201 30.08 42.31 -39.95
C GLU A 201 30.04 42.25 -41.50
N ARG A 202 28.87 42.66 -42.00
CA ARG A 202 28.56 43.84 -42.84
C ARG A 202 29.29 44.13 -44.18
N HIS A 203 28.43 44.58 -45.12
CA HIS A 203 28.59 45.55 -46.23
C HIS A 203 28.86 45.07 -47.68
N SER A 204 27.76 45.12 -48.47
CA SER A 204 27.57 45.73 -49.81
C SER A 204 28.59 45.50 -50.95
N HIS A 205 28.14 44.96 -52.09
CA HIS A 205 27.85 45.72 -53.34
C HIS A 205 27.37 44.82 -54.51
N ARG A 206 26.55 45.45 -55.38
CA ARG A 206 26.07 45.11 -56.74
C ARG A 206 26.92 44.13 -57.58
N ASP A 207 26.29 43.26 -58.39
CA ASP A 207 26.00 43.57 -59.82
C ASP A 207 25.21 42.47 -60.60
N ARG A 208 24.32 42.98 -61.47
CA ARG A 208 23.80 42.53 -62.78
C ARG A 208 23.57 41.03 -63.16
N PHE A 209 22.30 40.79 -63.55
CA PHE A 209 21.73 39.90 -64.60
C PHE A 209 22.60 39.57 -65.85
N PRO A 210 22.12 38.74 -66.82
CA PRO A 210 21.38 37.45 -66.78
C PRO A 210 22.01 36.40 -67.76
N HIS A 211 21.45 35.18 -67.89
CA HIS A 211 21.17 34.56 -69.20
C HIS A 211 20.39 33.22 -69.10
N ARG A 212 19.29 33.20 -69.87
CA ARG A 212 18.49 32.08 -70.43
C ARG A 212 17.66 31.19 -69.51
#